data_AF-A0A937GYF1-F1
#
_entry.id   AF-A0A937GYF1-F1
#
_cell.length_a   1.000
_cell.length_b   1.000
_cell.length_c   1.000
_cell.angle_alpha   90.00
_cell.angle_beta   90.00
_cell.angle_gamma   90.00
#
_symmetry.space_group_name_H-M   'P 1'
#
loop_
_entity.id
_entity.type
_entity.pdbx_description
1 polymer ?
#
loop_
_entity_poly.entity_id
_entity_poly.type
_entity_poly.pdbx_seq_one_letter_code
_entity_poly.pdbx_strand_id
1 'polypeptide(L)' 'MKIFGELKSKQKRAWQRMLSGRKLDILSPSPLDIEIEDIALGL' A
#
# COMPACT_ATOMS: atom_id res chain seq x y z
N MET A 1 33.18 14.91 15.92
CA MET A 1 32.30 13.78 16.32
C MET A 1 30.94 14.00 15.67
N LYS A 2 30.62 13.28 14.59
CA LYS A 2 29.38 13.48 13.81
C LYS A 2 28.27 12.62 14.40
N ILE A 3 27.28 13.25 15.03
CA ILE A 3 26.05 12.59 15.49
C ILE A 3 25.06 12.66 14.32
N PHE A 4 25.06 11.65 13.45
CA PHE A 4 23.98 11.43 12.50
C PHE A 4 23.11 10.31 13.05
N GLY A 5 22.08 10.67 13.82
CA GLY A 5 20.98 9.77 14.09
C GLY A 5 20.21 9.54 12.79
N GLU A 6 20.05 8.28 12.38
CA GLU A 6 19.24 7.92 11.23
C GLU A 6 17.80 8.43 11.44
N LEU A 7 17.41 9.45 10.68
CA LEU A 7 16.01 9.81 10.52
C LEU A 7 15.35 8.68 9.73
N LYS A 8 14.84 7.65 10.42
CA LYS A 8 13.92 6.70 9.81
C LYS A 8 12.70 7.49 9.35
N SER A 9 12.63 7.76 8.06
CA SER A 9 11.44 8.33 7.44
C SER A 9 10.25 7.45 7.85
N LYS A 10 9.27 8.03 8.55
CA LYS A 10 8.01 7.32 8.81
C LYS A 10 7.40 7.08 7.44
N GLN A 11 7.53 5.86 6.92
CA GLN A 11 6.83 5.44 5.71
C GLN A 11 5.36 5.84 5.89
N LYS A 12 4.89 6.76 5.04
CA LYS A 12 3.49 7.18 5.08
C LYS A 12 2.67 5.93 4.80
N ARG A 13 1.87 5.51 5.78
CA ARG A 13 0.96 4.38 5.60
C ARG A 13 -0.05 4.78 4.52
N ALA A 14 0.05 4.18 3.34
CA ALA A 14 -0.90 4.37 2.26
C ALA A 14 -1.36 2.99 1.78
N TRP A 15 -2.58 2.64 2.18
CA TRP A 15 -3.20 1.38 1.79
C TRP A 15 -4.64 1.63 1.38
N GLN A 16 -5.11 0.87 0.40
CA GLN A 16 -6.51 0.81 0.00
C GLN A 16 -7.10 -0.50 0.53
N ARG A 17 -8.33 -0.45 1.05
CA ARG A 17 -9.07 -1.64 1.44
C ARG A 17 -9.81 -2.19 0.23
N MET A 18 -9.56 -3.44 -0.11
CA MET A 18 -10.23 -4.13 -1.22
C MET A 18 -11.55 -4.75 -0.74
N LEU A 19 -12.44 -5.08 -1.67
CA LEU A 19 -13.74 -5.70 -1.34
C LEU A 19 -13.57 -7.10 -0.73
N SER A 20 -12.52 -7.82 -1.10
CA SER A 20 -12.07 -9.06 -0.43
C SER A 20 -11.66 -8.87 1.04
N GLY A 21 -11.47 -7.63 1.51
CA GLY A 21 -10.95 -7.32 2.84
C GLY A 21 -9.43 -7.26 2.94
N ARG A 22 -8.70 -7.55 1.84
CA ARG A 22 -7.24 -7.37 1.73
C ARG A 22 -6.86 -5.89 1.74
N LYS A 23 -5.57 -5.61 1.94
CA LYS A 23 -4.98 -4.26 1.85
C LYS A 23 -4.04 -4.20 0.66
N LEU A 24 -4.28 -3.26 -0.25
CA LEU A 24 -3.39 -2.97 -1.37
C LEU A 24 -2.47 -1.80 -1.02
N ASP A 25 -1.16 -1.94 -1.24
CA ASP A 25 -0.21 -0.84 -1.12
C ASP A 25 -0.38 0.13 -2.31
N ILE A 26 -0.60 1.41 -2.02
CA ILE A 26 -0.82 2.44 -3.06
C ILE A 26 0.50 3.03 -3.57
N LEU A 27 1.56 2.99 -2.76
CA LEU A 27 2.86 3.58 -3.13
C LEU A 27 3.63 2.67 -4.08
N SER A 28 3.38 1.37 -4.00
CA SER A 28 4.05 0.37 -4.84
C SER A 28 3.16 -0.87 -5.02
N PRO A 29 2.02 -0.76 -5.73
CA PRO A 29 1.14 -1.90 -5.97
C PRO A 29 1.82 -2.96 -6.84
N SER A 30 1.72 -4.23 -6.47
CA SER A 30 2.00 -5.34 -7.38
C SER A 30 0.73 -5.71 -8.14
N PRO A 31 0.81 -6.02 -9.45
CA PRO A 31 -0.32 -6.60 -10.18
C PRO A 31 -0.84 -7.90 -9.56
N LEU A 32 0.02 -8.65 -8.84
CA LEU A 32 -0.37 -9.87 -8.14
C LEU A 32 -1.19 -9.60 -6.86
N ASP A 33 -1.17 -8.37 -6.35
CA ASP A 33 -1.94 -7.97 -5.16
C ASP A 33 -3.39 -7.61 -5.52
N ILE A 34 -3.73 -7.57 -6.82
CA ILE A 34 -5.04 -7.18 -7.34
C ILE A 34 -5.71 -8.39 -7.97
N GLU A 35 -6.89 -8.76 -7.46
CA GLU A 35 -7.76 -9.78 -8.05
C GLU A 35 -8.87 -9.10 -8.86
N ILE A 36 -9.36 -9.76 -9.92
CA ILE A 36 -10.42 -9.20 -10.78
C ILE A 36 -11.72 -9.04 -9.98
N GLU A 37 -11.96 -9.94 -9.04
CA GLU A 37 -13.08 -9.92 -8.11
C GLU A 37 -13.05 -8.68 -7.18
N ASP A 38 -11.87 -8.09 -6.95
CA ASP A 38 -11.73 -6.86 -6.17
C ASP A 38 -12.05 -5.59 -6.98
N ILE A 39 -12.03 -5.69 -8.31
CA ILE A 39 -12.44 -4.62 -9.21
C ILE A 39 -13.95 -4.75 -9.41
N ALA A 40 -14.73 -4.14 -8.52
CA ALA A 40 -16.14 -3.96 -8.80
C ALA A 40 -16.27 -3.04 -10.02
N LEU A 41 -16.56 -3.64 -11.18
CA LEU A 41 -17.17 -2.91 -12.29
C LEU A 41 -18.57 -2.51 -11.80
N GLY A 42 -18.65 -1.31 -11.24
CA GLY A 42 -19.93 -0.68 -10.98
C GLY A 42 -20.73 -0.68 -12.28
N LEU A 43 -21.93 -1.28 -12.23
CA LEU A 43 -22.97 -1.01 -13.22
C LEU A 43 -23.42 0.45 -13.09
#